data_AF-A0A969GBF5-F1
#
_entry.id   AF-A0A969GBF5-F1
#
_cell.length_a   1.000
_cell.length_b   1.000
_cell.length_c   1.000
_cell.angle_alpha   90.00
_cell.angle_beta   90.00
_cell.angle_gamma   90.00
#
_symmetry.space_group_name_H-M   'P 1'
#
loop_
_entity.id
_entity.type
_entity.pdbx_description
1 polymer ?
#
loop_
_entity_poly.entity_id
_entity_poly.type
_entity_poly.pdbx_seq_one_letter_code
_entity_poly.pdbx_strand_id
1 'polypeptide(L)' 'MSVIYGEHVRLRAVEREDLKKFHEWVNDPEVTRGLALYLPLSMTDEENWFNALAQRNPNEKPFAIEIKKAKLGS' A
#
# COMPACT_ATOMS: atom_id res chain seq x y z
N MET A 1 -5.22 -14.25 10.36
CA MET A 1 -4.64 -12.98 9.91
C MET A 1 -5.63 -11.87 10.19
N SER A 2 -5.28 -10.92 11.04
CA SER A 2 -6.25 -9.95 11.57
C SER A 2 -6.39 -8.76 10.61
N VAL A 3 -7.40 -8.81 9.75
CA VAL A 3 -7.89 -7.62 9.01
C VAL A 3 -8.53 -6.69 10.04
N ILE A 4 -8.15 -5.41 10.03
CA ILE A 4 -8.73 -4.41 10.93
C ILE A 4 -9.83 -3.70 10.17
N TYR A 5 -11.03 -3.64 10.74
CA TYR A 5 -12.19 -3.00 10.11
C TYR A 5 -12.45 -1.66 10.79
N GLY A 6 -12.41 -0.57 10.02
CA GLY A 6 -12.97 0.72 10.40
C GLY A 6 -14.40 0.85 9.89
N GLU A 7 -15.03 2.01 10.12
CA GLU A 7 -16.38 2.30 9.65
C GLU A 7 -16.46 2.26 8.11
N HIS A 8 -15.61 3.05 7.44
CA HIS A 8 -15.57 3.22 5.98
C HIS A 8 -14.40 2.50 5.29
N VAL A 9 -13.42 2.01 6.05
CA VAL A 9 -12.18 1.41 5.53
C VAL A 9 -11.91 0.05 6.15
N ARG A 10 -11.08 -0.75 5.50
CA ARG A 10 -10.44 -1.92 6.09
C ARG A 10 -8.93 -1.85 5.86
N LEU A 11 -8.18 -2.24 6.88
CA LEU A 11 -6.73 -2.45 6.80
C LEU A 11 -6.49 -3.93 6.53
N ARG A 12 -5.93 -4.23 5.36
CA ARG A 12 -5.58 -5.60 4.95
C ARG A 12 -4.10 -5.71 4.65
N ALA A 13 -3.61 -6.94 4.50
CA ALA A 13 -2.28 -7.16 3.98
C ALA A 13 -2.13 -6.50 2.59
N VAL A 14 -0.94 -5.99 2.31
CA VAL A 14 -0.56 -5.52 0.97
C VAL A 14 -0.57 -6.72 0.03
N GLU A 15 -1.18 -6.57 -1.13
CA GLU A 15 -1.18 -7.57 -2.20
C GLU A 15 -0.37 -7.06 -3.39
N ARG A 16 0.05 -7.97 -4.28
CA ARG A 16 0.86 -7.61 -5.46
C ARG A 16 0.13 -6.62 -6.39
N GLU A 17 -1.19 -6.67 -6.42
CA GLU A 17 -2.02 -5.76 -7.21
C GLU A 17 -1.96 -4.30 -6.71
N ASP A 18 -1.64 -4.09 -5.42
CA ASP A 18 -1.53 -2.76 -4.85
C ASP A 18 -0.22 -2.05 -5.24
N LEU A 19 0.81 -2.80 -5.63
CA LEU A 19 2.10 -2.25 -6.04
C LEU A 19 1.97 -1.26 -7.19
N LYS A 20 1.05 -1.49 -8.12
CA LYS A 20 0.83 -0.52 -9.20
C LYS A 20 0.39 0.84 -8.66
N LYS A 21 -0.50 0.86 -7.68
CA LYS A 21 -0.99 2.10 -7.07
C LYS A 21 0.06 2.75 -6.17
N PHE A 22 0.86 1.95 -5.47
CA PHE A 22 1.96 2.45 -4.66
C PHE A 22 3.01 3.11 -5.55
N HIS A 23 3.34 2.49 -6.67
CA HIS A 23 4.25 3.05 -7.67
C HIS A 23 3.74 4.38 -8.22
N GLU A 24 2.45 4.49 -8.54
CA GLU A 24 1.84 5.76 -8.94
C GLU A 24 1.96 6.82 -7.83
N TRP A 25 1.69 6.45 -6.58
CA TRP A 25 1.74 7.35 -5.42
C TRP A 25 3.15 7.82 -5.06
N VAL A 26 4.15 6.93 -5.07
CA VAL A 26 5.55 7.28 -4.76
C VAL A 26 6.22 8.08 -5.88
N ASN A 27 5.69 8.04 -7.10
CA ASN A 27 6.16 8.84 -8.22
C ASN A 27 5.38 10.15 -8.39
N ASP A 28 4.34 10.36 -7.57
CA ASP A 28 3.55 11.59 -7.62
C ASP A 28 4.30 12.74 -6.90
N PRO A 29 4.63 13.83 -7.61
CA PRO A 29 5.37 14.96 -7.03
C PRO A 29 4.55 15.74 -6.00
N GLU A 30 3.21 15.71 -6.05
CA GLU A 30 2.36 16.36 -5.06
C GLU A 30 2.41 15.62 -3.73
N VAL A 31 2.52 14.29 -3.79
CA VAL A 31 2.63 13.39 -2.64
C VAL A 31 4.03 13.39 -2.03
N THR A 32 5.07 13.28 -2.86
CA THR A 32 6.47 13.14 -2.41
C THR A 32 7.06 14.44 -1.86
N ARG A 33 6.41 15.59 -2.08
CA ARG A 33 6.85 16.90 -1.61
C ARG A 33 7.16 16.97 -0.10
N GLY A 34 6.52 16.14 0.72
CA GLY A 34 6.74 16.07 2.16
C GLY A 34 7.49 14.81 2.63
N LEU A 35 7.89 13.93 1.71
CA LEU A 35 8.52 12.66 2.03
C LEU A 35 10.04 12.75 1.87
N ALA A 36 10.76 11.92 2.62
CA ALA A 36 12.20 11.73 2.41
C ALA A 36 12.51 11.00 1.09
N LEU A 37 11.48 10.49 0.40
CA LEU A 37 11.60 9.84 -0.89
C LEU A 37 11.65 10.92 -1.99
N TYR A 38 12.82 11.12 -2.58
CA TYR A 38 13.06 12.15 -3.60
C TYR A 38 13.42 11.58 -4.98
N LEU A 39 13.58 10.25 -5.08
CA LEU A 39 13.87 9.57 -6.34
C LEU A 39 12.64 8.77 -6.79
N PRO A 40 12.32 8.80 -8.10
CA PRO A 40 11.31 7.92 -8.65
C PRO A 40 11.75 6.47 -8.49
N LEU A 41 10.85 5.63 -8.00
CA LEU A 41 11.06 4.19 -7.86
C LEU A 41 10.48 3.48 -9.07
N SER A 42 11.19 2.48 -9.59
CA SER A 42 10.65 1.63 -10.66
C SER A 42 9.71 0.58 -10.08
N MET A 43 8.85 -0.01 -10.94
CA MET A 43 8.04 -1.16 -10.55
C MET A 43 8.88 -2.32 -10.00
N THR A 44 10.11 -2.49 -10.50
CA THR A 44 11.02 -3.54 -10.01
C THR A 44 11.48 -3.26 -8.57
N ASP A 45 11.70 -2.00 -8.20
CA ASP A 45 12.04 -1.63 -6.82
C ASP A 45 10.88 -1.92 -5.86
N GLU A 46 9.65 -1.64 -6.28
CA GLU A 46 8.43 -1.95 -5.54
C GLU A 46 8.20 -3.46 -5.36
N GLU A 47 8.45 -4.25 -6.40
CA GLU A 47 8.40 -5.72 -6.32
C GLU A 47 9.46 -6.27 -5.36
N ASN A 48 10.69 -5.74 -5.40
CA ASN A 48 11.75 -6.11 -4.47
C ASN A 48 11.39 -5.76 -3.03
N TRP A 49 10.81 -4.58 -2.80
CA TRP A 49 10.29 -4.18 -1.50
C TRP A 49 9.20 -5.15 -1.00
N PHE A 50 8.23 -5.50 -1.86
CA PHE A 50 7.16 -6.46 -1.52
C PHE A 50 7.71 -7.83 -1.15
N ASN A 51 8.66 -8.35 -1.93
CA ASN A 51 9.32 -9.63 -1.64
C ASN A 51 10.07 -9.59 -0.30
N ALA A 52 10.67 -8.44 0.05
CA ALA A 52 11.31 -8.24 1.33
C ALA A 52 10.32 -8.19 2.51
N LEU A 53 9.07 -7.74 2.31
CA LEU A 53 8.03 -7.74 3.35
C LEU A 53 7.71 -9.14 3.88
N ALA A 54 7.87 -10.19 3.06
CA ALA A 54 7.68 -11.57 3.50
C ALA A 54 8.63 -11.93 4.65
N GLN A 55 9.88 -11.46 4.58
CA GLN A 55 10.95 -11.75 5.52
C GLN A 55 11.03 -10.79 6.72
N ARG A 56 10.32 -9.65 6.66
CA ARG A 56 10.28 -8.69 7.77
C ARG A 56 9.48 -9.17 8.97
N ASN A 57 9.81 -8.62 10.15
CA ASN A 57 9.05 -8.85 11.36
C ASN A 57 7.56 -8.49 11.14
N PRO A 58 6.61 -9.30 11.63
CA PRO A 58 5.19 -9.04 11.48
C PRO A 58 4.74 -7.67 11.99
N ASN A 59 5.40 -7.14 13.03
CA ASN A 59 5.09 -5.85 13.63
C ASN A 59 5.53 -4.65 12.78
N GLU A 60 6.37 -4.87 11.77
CA GLU A 60 6.88 -3.85 10.85
C GLU A 60 6.22 -3.94 9.46
N LYS A 61 5.26 -4.85 9.28
CA LYS A 61 4.58 -5.03 8.00
C LYS A 61 3.53 -3.93 7.82
N PRO A 62 3.58 -3.17 6.71
CA PRO A 62 2.57 -2.17 6.41
C PRO A 62 1.23 -2.84 6.07
N PHE A 63 0.15 -2.11 6.32
CA PHE A 63 -1.19 -2.50 5.90
C PHE A 63 -1.63 -1.62 4.73
N ALA A 64 -2.29 -2.23 3.76
CA ALA A 64 -3.01 -1.50 2.71
C ALA A 64 -4.35 -1.03 3.25
N ILE A 65 -4.68 0.24 2.98
CA ILE A 65 -5.99 0.82 3.28
C ILE A 65 -6.89 0.59 2.08
N GLU A 66 -8.03 -0.07 2.30
CA GLU A 66 -9.05 -0.24 1.28
C GLU A 66 -10.37 0.39 1.74
N ILE A 67 -10.96 1.20 0.88
CA ILE A 67 -12.29 1.80 1.11
C ILE A 67 -13.33 0.70 0.91
N LYS A 68 -14.22 0.53 1.89
CA LYS A 68 -15.38 -0.35 1.73
C LYS A 68 -16.25 0.25 0.63
N LYS A 69 -16.33 -0.43 -0.52
CA LYS A 69 -17.37 -0.10 -1.50
C LYS A 69 -18.71 -0.24 -0.78
N ALA A 70 -19.43 0.87 -0.63
CA ALA A 70 -20.82 0.83 -0.23
C ALA A 70 -21.51 -0.14 -1.21
N LYS A 71 -22.25 -1.13 -0.69
CA LYS A 71 -23.18 -1.87 -1.53
C LYS A 71 -24.17 -0.82 -2.04
N LEU A 72 -23.96 -0.34 -3.27
CA LEU A 72 -24.99 0.39 -3.98
C LEU A 72 -26.11 -0.64 -4.13
N GLY A 73 -27.13 -0.51 -3.29
CA GLY A 73 -28.32 -1.34 -3.36
C GLY A 73 -28.96 -1.12 -4.73
N SER A 74 -29.00 -2.19 -5.50
CA SER A 74 -29.87 -2.35 -6.67
C SER A 74 -31.33 -2.29 -6.27
#